data_AF-A0A9W8QS28-F1
#
_entry.id   AF-A0A9W8QS28-F1
#
_cell.length_a   1.000
_cell.length_b   1.000
_cell.length_c   1.000
_cell.angle_alpha   90.00
_cell.angle_beta   90.00
_cell.angle_gamma   90.00
#
_symmetry.space_group_name_H-M   'P 1'
#
loop_
_entity.id
_entity.type
_entity.pdbx_description
1 polymer ?
#
loop_
_entity_poly.entity_id
_entity_poly.type
_entity_poly.pdbx_seq_one_letter_code
_entity_poly.pdbx_strand_id
1 'polypeptide(L)'
;MPPIRTAKNNTFSGAQAPVDNLPKRTPLKSIPKGVKDARFRSSNHDWDGKYDQVIGTSTRSIAFGSEFVLTDDHIDDILALGSPICEKIVHFIFEYKDVGYGARNNAESLTNEAVARLGESCPNLKIVQLQATSRVTDDGLLSFFENCPNLTSVELTGTSRGNWDQLSGRALDQLREHPEWAPKLKKLILGEGEDNKLFMKAMRSLTKERPGLTVTLLQQHEIKKWGDWELEETKMVYKKGRLAW
;
A
#
# COMPACT_ATOMS: atom_id res chain seq x y z
N MET A 1 -74.86 51.82 -22.27
CA MET A 1 -74.33 53.19 -22.48
C MET A 1 -73.63 53.67 -21.20
N PRO A 2 -72.57 54.50 -21.30
CA PRO A 2 -71.24 54.27 -20.70
C PRO A 2 -70.98 55.20 -19.47
N PRO A 3 -69.76 55.41 -18.90
CA PRO A 3 -68.53 55.95 -19.54
C PRO A 3 -67.23 55.14 -19.22
N ILE A 4 -66.26 55.01 -20.14
CA ILE A 4 -65.11 55.88 -20.48
C ILE A 4 -63.94 55.88 -19.46
N ARG A 5 -62.79 55.46 -20.00
CA ARG A 5 -61.38 55.53 -19.58
C ARG A 5 -60.97 56.81 -18.83
N THR A 6 -60.13 56.66 -17.79
CA THR A 6 -58.92 57.50 -17.60
C THR A 6 -57.84 56.74 -16.87
N ALA A 7 -56.62 56.83 -17.41
CA ALA A 7 -55.38 56.34 -16.83
C ALA A 7 -54.92 57.23 -15.66
N LYS A 8 -54.27 56.64 -14.65
CA LYS A 8 -53.31 57.34 -13.79
C LYS A 8 -52.06 56.49 -13.65
N ASN A 9 -50.99 57.01 -14.24
CA ASN A 9 -49.62 56.61 -13.97
C ASN A 9 -49.30 56.87 -12.49
N ASN A 10 -48.75 55.87 -11.80
CA ASN A 10 -47.86 56.10 -10.68
C ASN A 10 -46.59 55.29 -10.91
N THR A 11 -45.54 56.02 -11.27
CA THR A 11 -44.15 55.61 -11.18
C THR A 11 -43.81 55.26 -9.74
N PHE A 12 -43.35 54.03 -9.49
CA PHE A 12 -42.47 53.77 -8.36
C PHE A 12 -41.32 52.86 -8.79
N SER A 13 -40.15 53.38 -8.49
CA SER A 13 -38.78 52.90 -8.67
C SER A 13 -38.53 51.43 -8.32
N GLY A 14 -37.76 50.77 -9.19
CA GLY A 14 -36.60 49.95 -8.84
C GLY A 14 -36.75 48.89 -7.75
N ALA A 15 -36.93 47.64 -8.16
CA ALA A 15 -36.49 46.49 -7.37
C ALA A 15 -35.80 45.50 -8.32
N GLN A 16 -34.47 45.52 -8.32
CA GLN A 16 -33.66 44.44 -8.87
C GLN A 16 -33.92 43.17 -8.06
N ALA A 17 -34.14 42.05 -8.76
CA ALA A 17 -34.17 40.72 -8.17
C ALA A 17 -32.88 40.46 -7.37
N PRO A 18 -32.95 39.71 -6.26
CA PRO A 18 -31.79 39.46 -5.42
C PRO A 18 -30.74 38.71 -6.23
N VAL A 19 -29.54 39.28 -6.28
CA VAL A 19 -28.35 38.71 -6.91
C VAL A 19 -28.09 37.35 -6.26
N ASP A 20 -28.03 36.31 -7.09
CA ASP A 20 -27.62 34.96 -6.71
C ASP A 20 -26.34 35.02 -5.85
N ASN A 21 -26.50 34.83 -4.54
CA ASN A 21 -25.40 34.43 -3.66
C ASN A 21 -25.15 32.93 -3.91
N LEU A 22 -24.60 32.60 -5.09
CA LEU A 22 -23.88 31.35 -5.22
C LEU A 22 -22.66 31.45 -4.28
N PRO A 23 -22.47 30.48 -3.36
CA PRO A 23 -21.25 30.45 -2.56
C PRO A 23 -20.06 30.41 -3.51
N LYS A 24 -19.18 31.42 -3.39
CA LYS A 24 -17.90 31.48 -4.11
C LYS A 24 -17.23 30.13 -3.91
N ARG A 25 -17.08 29.36 -5.00
CA ARG A 25 -16.33 28.10 -4.99
C ARG A 25 -14.94 28.44 -4.46
N THR A 26 -14.67 28.06 -3.22
CA THR A 26 -13.33 28.10 -2.65
C THR A 26 -12.45 27.33 -3.62
N PRO A 27 -11.34 27.89 -4.13
CA PRO A 27 -10.42 27.12 -4.95
C PRO A 27 -10.06 25.87 -4.16
N LEU A 28 -10.30 24.69 -4.74
CA LEU A 28 -9.77 23.43 -4.24
C LEU A 28 -8.31 23.70 -3.94
N LYS A 29 -7.86 23.53 -2.67
CA LYS A 29 -6.45 23.64 -2.32
C LYS A 29 -5.68 22.84 -3.37
N SER A 30 -4.82 23.52 -4.12
CA SER A 30 -4.08 22.87 -5.19
C SER A 30 -3.31 21.71 -4.60
N ILE A 31 -3.57 20.49 -5.08
CA ILE A 31 -2.91 19.29 -4.59
C ILE A 31 -1.39 19.52 -4.68
N PRO A 32 -0.64 19.36 -3.58
CA PRO A 32 0.78 19.67 -3.58
C PRO A 32 1.53 18.82 -4.60
N LYS A 33 2.63 19.36 -5.10
CA LYS A 33 3.48 18.63 -6.04
C LYS A 33 4.12 17.42 -5.37
N GLY A 34 4.51 17.54 -4.10
CA GLY A 34 5.22 16.51 -3.36
C GLY A 34 6.61 16.18 -3.91
N VAL A 35 7.33 15.30 -3.23
CA VAL A 35 8.62 14.76 -3.67
C VAL A 35 8.41 13.47 -4.47
N LYS A 36 9.36 13.10 -5.34
CA LYS A 36 9.29 11.83 -6.10
C LYS A 36 9.38 10.60 -5.20
N ASP A 37 10.29 10.65 -4.24
CA ASP A 37 10.59 9.59 -3.29
C ASP A 37 10.38 10.10 -1.87
N ALA A 38 9.20 9.85 -1.32
CA ALA A 38 8.83 10.23 0.04
C ALA A 38 9.40 9.19 1.02
N ARG A 39 10.14 9.66 2.03
CA ARG A 39 10.75 8.82 3.06
C ARG A 39 10.38 9.35 4.44
N PHE A 40 9.79 8.49 5.26
CA PHE A 40 9.35 8.80 6.62
C PHE A 40 10.12 7.92 7.59
N ARG A 41 10.94 8.49 8.47
CA ARG A 41 11.75 7.74 9.43
C ARG A 41 10.96 7.36 10.67
N SER A 42 10.09 8.24 11.15
CA SER A 42 9.32 8.08 12.38
C SER A 42 7.88 8.55 12.17
N SER A 43 6.89 7.79 12.67
CA SER A 43 5.47 8.17 12.59
C SER A 43 5.24 9.50 13.30
N ASN A 44 5.69 9.60 14.56
CA ASN A 44 5.46 10.77 15.40
C ASN A 44 6.18 12.04 14.90
N HIS A 45 7.32 11.90 14.22
CA HIS A 45 8.08 13.05 13.75
C HIS A 45 7.76 13.45 12.31
N ASP A 46 7.59 12.49 11.42
CA ASP A 46 7.53 12.74 9.98
C ASP A 46 6.12 12.60 9.40
N TRP A 47 5.22 11.88 10.09
CA TRP A 47 3.88 11.59 9.58
C TRP A 47 2.85 12.58 10.09
N ASP A 48 2.67 12.65 11.41
CA ASP A 48 1.55 13.34 12.07
C ASP A 48 1.41 14.80 11.62
N GLY A 49 0.40 15.08 10.80
CA GLY A 49 0.09 16.40 10.25
C GLY A 49 1.12 16.96 9.25
N LYS A 50 2.00 16.10 8.72
CA LYS A 50 3.10 16.50 7.83
C LYS A 50 3.17 15.69 6.53
N TYR A 51 2.61 14.48 6.50
CA TYR A 51 2.71 13.58 5.34
C TYR A 51 2.13 14.21 4.06
N ASP A 52 1.06 14.99 4.18
CA ASP A 52 0.35 15.69 3.10
C ASP A 52 1.15 16.86 2.49
N GLN A 53 2.18 17.33 3.17
CA GLN A 53 3.12 18.33 2.65
C GLN A 53 4.23 17.69 1.81
N VAL A 54 4.50 16.39 2.03
CA VAL A 54 5.58 15.63 1.39
C VAL A 54 5.05 14.82 0.21
N ILE A 55 3.90 14.15 0.40
CA ILE A 55 3.25 13.33 -0.62
C ILE A 55 2.40 14.22 -1.52
N GLY A 56 2.52 14.03 -2.83
CA GLY A 56 1.77 14.82 -3.78
C GLY A 56 1.75 14.21 -5.18
N THR A 57 1.33 14.99 -6.16
CA THR A 57 1.12 14.53 -7.54
C THR A 57 2.38 14.06 -8.28
N SER A 58 3.58 14.34 -7.74
CA SER A 58 4.88 13.86 -8.26
C SER A 58 5.41 12.65 -7.52
N THR A 59 4.80 12.25 -6.41
CA THR A 59 5.23 11.10 -5.62
C THR A 59 5.01 9.80 -6.39
N ARG A 60 6.01 8.92 -6.30
CA ARG A 60 6.09 7.63 -6.97
C ARG A 60 6.46 6.54 -5.98
N SER A 61 7.32 6.87 -5.03
CA SER A 61 7.78 5.95 -4.00
C SER A 61 7.42 6.51 -2.63
N ILE A 62 6.84 5.67 -1.77
CA ILE A 62 6.67 5.93 -0.34
C ILE A 62 7.47 4.86 0.40
N ALA A 63 8.33 5.31 1.31
CA ALA A 63 9.16 4.42 2.11
C ALA A 63 9.14 4.82 3.59
N PHE A 64 9.13 3.82 4.46
CA PHE A 64 9.08 3.95 5.91
C PHE A 64 10.37 3.42 6.54
N GLY A 65 10.88 4.11 7.55
CA GLY A 65 12.20 3.90 8.15
C GLY A 65 12.17 3.23 9.51
N SER A 66 13.34 3.23 10.16
CA SER A 66 13.68 2.42 11.34
C SER A 66 12.96 2.77 12.65
N GLU A 67 12.24 3.88 12.71
CA GLU A 67 11.41 4.23 13.87
C GLU A 67 9.92 4.29 13.53
N PHE A 68 9.53 3.82 12.35
CA PHE A 68 8.17 3.93 11.85
C PHE A 68 7.34 2.72 12.27
N VAL A 69 6.21 2.95 12.95
CA VAL A 69 5.21 1.92 13.22
C VAL A 69 4.12 2.03 12.17
N LEU A 70 4.11 1.14 11.18
CA LEU A 70 3.13 1.16 10.12
C LEU A 70 1.82 0.50 10.59
N THR A 71 0.72 1.21 10.38
CA THR A 71 -0.63 0.80 10.78
C THR A 71 -1.62 1.09 9.65
N ASP A 72 -2.84 0.56 9.78
CA ASP A 72 -3.94 0.82 8.85
C ASP A 72 -4.23 2.32 8.66
N ASP A 73 -4.18 3.11 9.74
CA ASP A 73 -4.43 4.56 9.71
C ASP A 73 -3.49 5.28 8.73
N HIS A 74 -2.23 4.85 8.66
CA HIS A 74 -1.25 5.42 7.74
C HIS A 74 -1.57 5.08 6.27
N ILE A 75 -2.13 3.90 6.00
CA ILE A 75 -2.65 3.59 4.68
C ILE A 75 -3.84 4.50 4.38
N ASP A 76 -4.81 4.58 5.30
CA ASP A 76 -6.02 5.38 5.11
C ASP A 76 -5.71 6.87 4.90
N ASP A 77 -4.70 7.41 5.59
CA ASP A 77 -4.14 8.74 5.37
C ASP A 77 -3.64 8.95 3.93
N ILE A 78 -2.86 7.99 3.40
CA ILE A 78 -2.40 8.04 2.00
C ILE A 78 -3.59 8.02 1.05
N LEU A 79 -4.58 7.18 1.31
CA LEU A 79 -5.77 7.06 0.46
C LEU A 79 -6.63 8.33 0.49
N ALA A 80 -6.68 9.01 1.63
CA ALA A 80 -7.38 10.28 1.81
C ALA A 80 -6.76 11.44 0.98
N LEU A 81 -5.51 11.30 0.50
CA LEU A 81 -4.90 12.23 -0.45
C LEU A 81 -5.55 12.17 -1.85
N GLY A 82 -6.29 11.10 -2.15
CA GLY A 82 -7.13 10.96 -3.34
C GLY A 82 -6.48 10.22 -4.50
N SER A 83 -7.33 9.66 -5.39
CA SER A 83 -6.89 8.79 -6.49
C SER A 83 -5.84 9.41 -7.43
N PRO A 84 -5.82 10.72 -7.74
CA PRO A 84 -4.77 11.31 -8.58
C PRO A 84 -3.34 11.16 -8.03
N ILE A 85 -3.20 10.97 -6.71
CA ILE A 85 -1.94 10.64 -6.06
C ILE A 85 -1.75 9.12 -6.02
N CYS A 86 -2.75 8.37 -5.54
CA CYS A 86 -2.65 6.91 -5.39
C CYS A 86 -2.33 6.18 -6.70
N GLU A 87 -2.94 6.60 -7.82
CA GLU A 87 -2.67 6.05 -9.16
C GLU A 87 -1.23 6.27 -9.64
N LYS A 88 -0.48 7.17 -9.02
CA LYS A 88 0.92 7.42 -9.36
C LYS A 88 1.91 6.69 -8.48
N ILE A 89 1.47 6.15 -7.35
CA ILE A 89 2.34 5.37 -6.46
C ILE A 89 2.71 4.08 -7.18
N VAL A 90 4.01 3.85 -7.33
CA VAL A 90 4.58 2.66 -7.94
C VAL A 90 5.36 1.82 -6.94
N HIS A 91 5.90 2.42 -5.87
CA HIS A 91 6.60 1.70 -4.82
C HIS A 91 6.02 2.04 -3.45
N PHE A 92 5.74 1.01 -2.66
CA PHE A 92 5.33 1.11 -1.26
C PHE A 92 6.24 0.21 -0.43
N ILE A 93 7.08 0.81 0.42
CA ILE A 93 8.23 0.12 1.01
C ILE A 93 8.26 0.34 2.53
N PHE A 94 8.07 -0.73 3.28
CA PHE A 94 8.36 -0.81 4.70
C PHE A 94 9.46 -1.84 4.93
N GLU A 95 10.64 -1.37 5.37
CA GLU A 95 11.79 -2.22 5.64
C GLU A 95 12.01 -2.38 7.15
N TYR A 96 12.13 -3.63 7.60
CA TYR A 96 12.51 -4.02 8.94
C TYR A 96 14.00 -4.34 8.99
N LYS A 97 14.82 -3.35 9.37
CA LYS A 97 16.29 -3.45 9.39
C LYS A 97 16.94 -3.12 10.72
N ASP A 98 16.31 -2.25 11.51
CA ASP A 98 16.81 -1.92 12.85
C ASP A 98 16.18 -2.86 13.87
N VAL A 99 17.02 -3.57 14.62
CA VAL A 99 16.64 -4.45 15.73
C VAL A 99 17.41 -4.14 17.00
N GLY A 100 18.13 -3.01 17.02
CA GLY A 100 18.86 -2.58 18.20
C GLY A 100 17.93 -2.36 19.40
N TYR A 101 18.52 -2.16 20.59
CA TYR A 101 17.74 -1.94 21.82
C TYR A 101 16.73 -0.79 21.74
N GLY A 102 16.96 0.20 20.87
CA GLY A 102 16.07 1.33 20.64
C GLY A 102 15.11 1.18 19.47
N ALA A 103 15.13 0.04 18.75
CA ALA A 103 14.32 -0.17 17.57
C ALA A 103 12.82 -0.12 17.91
N ARG A 104 12.07 0.61 17.09
CA ARG A 104 10.62 0.79 17.26
C ARG A 104 9.82 0.49 16.00
N ASN A 105 10.49 0.23 14.88
CA ASN A 105 9.84 -0.09 13.62
C ASN A 105 9.13 -1.44 13.67
N ASN A 106 7.87 -1.47 13.29
CA ASN A 106 7.13 -2.71 13.02
C ASN A 106 5.91 -2.41 12.12
N ALA A 107 5.34 -3.45 11.53
CA ALA A 107 4.08 -3.40 10.79
C ALA A 107 3.11 -4.49 11.28
N GLU A 108 3.22 -4.91 12.56
CA GLU A 108 2.49 -6.05 13.11
C GLU A 108 0.98 -5.81 13.21
N SER A 109 0.58 -4.54 13.28
CA SER A 109 -0.84 -4.15 13.36
C SER A 109 -1.52 -4.08 11.99
N LEU A 110 -0.76 -4.14 10.90
CA LEU A 110 -1.28 -3.98 9.54
C LEU A 110 -2.21 -5.13 9.16
N THR A 111 -3.42 -4.82 8.72
CA THR A 111 -4.46 -5.81 8.42
C THR A 111 -4.57 -6.17 6.94
N ASN A 112 -5.23 -7.29 6.65
CA ASN A 112 -5.59 -7.65 5.27
C ASN A 112 -6.48 -6.60 4.62
N GLU A 113 -7.41 -6.01 5.38
CA GLU A 113 -8.34 -5.01 4.89
C GLU A 113 -7.61 -3.73 4.46
N ALA A 114 -6.62 -3.27 5.22
CA ALA A 114 -5.83 -2.10 4.84
C ALA A 114 -4.93 -2.40 3.63
N VAL A 115 -4.32 -3.58 3.58
CA VAL A 115 -3.55 -4.03 2.41
C VAL A 115 -4.43 -4.12 1.16
N ALA A 116 -5.66 -4.61 1.27
CA ALA A 116 -6.62 -4.66 0.17
C ALA A 116 -6.98 -3.26 -0.34
N ARG A 117 -7.32 -2.33 0.57
CA ARG A 117 -7.58 -0.93 0.20
C ARG A 117 -6.38 -0.27 -0.51
N LEU A 118 -5.16 -0.57 -0.06
CA LEU A 118 -3.93 -0.11 -0.71
C LEU A 118 -3.82 -0.65 -2.14
N GLY A 119 -4.02 -1.95 -2.33
CA GLY A 119 -3.99 -2.60 -3.65
C GLY A 119 -5.05 -2.06 -4.61
N GLU A 120 -6.29 -1.90 -4.15
CA GLU A 120 -7.41 -1.36 -4.93
C GLU A 120 -7.19 0.10 -5.33
N SER A 121 -6.64 0.91 -4.43
CA SER A 121 -6.47 2.36 -4.64
C SER A 121 -5.20 2.71 -5.41
N CYS A 122 -4.19 1.83 -5.40
CA CYS A 122 -2.90 2.05 -6.05
C CYS A 122 -2.64 1.03 -7.19
N PRO A 123 -3.41 1.02 -8.28
CA PRO A 123 -3.37 -0.03 -9.31
C PRO A 123 -2.05 -0.08 -10.10
N ASN A 124 -1.20 0.96 -9.99
CA ASN A 124 0.09 1.06 -10.67
C ASN A 124 1.29 0.60 -9.84
N LEU A 125 1.05 0.00 -8.67
CA LEU A 125 2.12 -0.59 -7.86
C LEU A 125 2.95 -1.58 -8.68
N LYS A 126 4.27 -1.46 -8.55
CA LYS A 126 5.30 -2.30 -9.17
C LYS A 126 6.10 -3.07 -8.12
N ILE A 127 6.36 -2.42 -6.99
CA ILE A 127 7.13 -2.97 -5.88
C ILE A 127 6.35 -2.70 -4.60
N VAL A 128 6.03 -3.76 -3.88
CA VAL A 128 5.49 -3.70 -2.53
C VAL A 128 6.45 -4.47 -1.63
N GLN A 129 6.93 -3.83 -0.58
CA GLN A 129 7.69 -4.48 0.48
C GLN A 129 7.01 -4.16 1.81
N LEU A 130 6.51 -5.19 2.48
CA LEU A 130 5.93 -5.11 3.81
C LEU A 130 6.63 -6.16 4.68
N GLN A 131 7.74 -5.76 5.27
CA GLN A 131 8.44 -6.56 6.26
C GLN A 131 7.82 -6.36 7.65
N ALA A 132 8.07 -7.28 8.58
CA ALA A 132 7.52 -7.26 9.93
C ALA A 132 5.98 -7.20 9.99
N THR A 133 5.29 -7.82 9.03
CA THR A 133 3.83 -8.00 9.05
C THR A 133 3.48 -9.39 9.57
N SER A 134 2.69 -9.47 10.64
CA SER A 134 2.30 -10.74 11.28
C SER A 134 0.83 -11.12 11.11
N ARG A 135 0.02 -10.23 10.51
CA ARG A 135 -1.43 -10.40 10.33
C ARG A 135 -1.89 -10.42 8.87
N VAL A 136 -0.97 -10.16 7.94
CA VAL A 136 -1.26 -10.18 6.51
C VAL A 136 -1.16 -11.62 6.01
N THR A 137 -2.28 -12.16 5.54
CA THR A 137 -2.44 -13.56 5.11
C THR A 137 -2.60 -13.65 3.59
N ASP A 138 -3.06 -14.81 3.09
CA ASP A 138 -3.44 -14.99 1.69
C ASP A 138 -4.42 -13.91 1.18
N ASP A 139 -5.33 -13.39 2.00
CA ASP A 139 -6.29 -12.36 1.56
C ASP A 139 -5.58 -11.05 1.17
N GLY A 140 -4.69 -10.56 2.03
CA GLY A 140 -3.90 -9.37 1.73
C GLY A 140 -2.98 -9.58 0.53
N LEU A 141 -2.29 -10.73 0.44
CA LEU A 141 -1.43 -11.05 -0.70
C LEU A 141 -2.22 -11.14 -2.02
N LEU A 142 -3.39 -11.77 -2.00
CA LEU A 142 -4.25 -11.93 -3.17
C LEU A 142 -4.73 -10.58 -3.70
N SER A 143 -5.09 -9.65 -2.81
CA SER A 143 -5.54 -8.32 -3.21
C SER A 143 -4.55 -7.57 -4.09
N PHE A 144 -3.24 -7.75 -3.87
CA PHE A 144 -2.21 -7.19 -4.73
C PHE A 144 -2.20 -7.82 -6.12
N PHE A 145 -2.36 -9.14 -6.20
CA PHE A 145 -2.38 -9.86 -7.48
C PHE A 145 -3.55 -9.44 -8.36
N GLU A 146 -4.73 -9.29 -7.77
CA GLU A 146 -5.98 -8.93 -8.44
C GLU A 146 -5.96 -7.49 -8.96
N ASN A 147 -5.48 -6.55 -8.13
CA ASN A 147 -5.67 -5.13 -8.39
C ASN A 147 -4.46 -4.43 -9.03
N CYS A 148 -3.26 -5.02 -8.96
CA CYS A 148 -2.03 -4.36 -9.41
C CYS A 148 -1.35 -5.13 -10.57
N PRO A 149 -1.82 -4.97 -11.82
CA PRO A 149 -1.30 -5.71 -12.98
C PRO A 149 0.15 -5.36 -13.36
N ASN A 150 0.71 -4.30 -12.81
CA ASN A 150 2.08 -3.85 -13.05
C ASN A 150 3.09 -4.38 -12.02
N LEU A 151 2.66 -5.20 -11.05
CA LEU A 151 3.55 -5.77 -10.04
C LEU A 151 4.69 -6.57 -10.67
N THR A 152 5.88 -6.33 -10.12
CA THR A 152 7.12 -7.00 -10.50
C THR A 152 7.78 -7.67 -9.30
N SER A 153 7.58 -7.11 -8.10
CA SER A 153 8.11 -7.61 -6.84
C SER A 153 7.09 -7.41 -5.72
N VAL A 154 6.83 -8.46 -4.94
CA VAL A 154 6.07 -8.38 -3.69
C VAL A 154 6.89 -9.07 -2.60
N GLU A 155 6.98 -8.44 -1.43
CA GLU A 155 7.60 -8.99 -0.23
C GLU A 155 6.65 -8.86 0.94
N LEU A 156 6.30 -10.00 1.56
CA LEU A 156 5.52 -10.10 2.79
C LEU A 156 6.27 -11.03 3.75
N THR A 157 6.91 -10.47 4.76
CA THR A 157 7.67 -11.24 5.76
C THR A 157 7.28 -10.83 7.18
N GLY A 158 7.28 -11.80 8.09
CA GLY A 158 7.10 -11.57 9.52
C GLY A 158 8.39 -11.19 10.23
N THR A 159 8.29 -10.91 11.53
CA THR A 159 9.45 -10.79 12.44
C THR A 159 9.83 -12.15 13.00
N SER A 160 10.99 -12.22 13.67
CA SER A 160 11.44 -13.44 14.35
C SER A 160 10.46 -13.95 15.44
N ARG A 161 9.61 -13.05 15.91
CA ARG A 161 8.63 -13.23 16.99
C ARG A 161 7.20 -13.44 16.47
N GLY A 162 6.99 -13.27 15.16
CA GLY A 162 5.70 -13.38 14.51
C GLY A 162 5.25 -14.82 14.26
N ASN A 163 4.05 -14.96 13.69
CA ASN A 163 3.55 -16.26 13.23
C ASN A 163 4.17 -16.58 11.85
N TRP A 164 4.74 -17.77 11.70
CA TRP A 164 5.41 -18.23 10.47
C TRP A 164 4.50 -19.03 9.53
N ASP A 165 3.24 -19.25 9.91
CA ASP A 165 2.22 -19.99 9.17
C ASP A 165 1.06 -19.06 8.72
N GLN A 166 1.39 -17.85 8.26
CA GLN A 166 0.38 -16.84 7.89
C GLN A 166 -0.20 -17.05 6.48
N LEU A 167 0.49 -17.81 5.62
CA LEU A 167 0.10 -18.12 4.25
C LEU A 167 -0.17 -19.62 4.09
N SER A 168 -1.43 -19.95 3.83
CA SER A 168 -1.84 -21.33 3.49
C SER A 168 -1.37 -21.76 2.09
N GLY A 169 -1.04 -20.81 1.22
CA GLY A 169 -0.73 -21.03 -0.19
C GLY A 169 -1.92 -20.80 -1.12
N ARG A 170 -3.11 -20.54 -0.59
CA ARG A 170 -4.33 -20.26 -1.38
C ARG A 170 -4.12 -19.11 -2.37
N ALA A 171 -3.48 -18.01 -1.96
CA ALA A 171 -3.21 -16.89 -2.85
C ALA A 171 -2.32 -17.28 -4.03
N LEU A 172 -1.40 -18.23 -3.82
CA LEU A 172 -0.50 -18.74 -4.87
C LEU A 172 -1.23 -19.66 -5.84
N ASP A 173 -2.13 -20.50 -5.33
CA ASP A 173 -3.00 -21.34 -6.16
C ASP A 173 -3.95 -20.48 -7.02
N GLN A 174 -4.55 -19.42 -6.44
CA GLN A 174 -5.38 -18.47 -7.17
C GLN A 174 -4.57 -17.70 -8.23
N LEU A 175 -3.38 -17.19 -7.90
CA LEU A 175 -2.50 -16.55 -8.87
C LEU A 175 -2.12 -17.49 -10.03
N ARG A 176 -2.00 -18.79 -9.75
CA ARG A 176 -1.74 -19.80 -10.77
C ARG A 176 -2.96 -20.02 -11.67
N GLU A 177 -4.15 -20.11 -11.09
CA GLU A 177 -5.43 -20.28 -11.81
C GLU A 177 -5.82 -19.06 -12.65
N HIS A 178 -5.30 -17.88 -12.31
CA HIS A 178 -5.51 -16.61 -13.00
C HIS A 178 -4.20 -16.05 -13.60
N PRO A 179 -3.74 -16.56 -14.75
CA PRO A 179 -2.48 -16.13 -15.38
C PRO A 179 -2.47 -14.63 -15.78
N GLU A 180 -3.64 -14.02 -15.96
CA GLU A 180 -3.83 -12.60 -16.23
C GLU A 180 -3.50 -11.70 -15.02
N TRP A 181 -3.49 -12.25 -13.79
CA TRP A 181 -3.15 -11.50 -12.58
C TRP A 181 -1.64 -11.37 -12.41
N ALA A 182 -1.20 -10.15 -12.10
CA ALA A 182 0.20 -9.74 -11.98
C ALA A 182 1.14 -10.41 -13.02
N PRO A 183 0.88 -10.27 -14.34
CA PRO A 183 1.57 -11.04 -15.39
C PRO A 183 3.07 -10.69 -15.49
N LYS A 184 3.48 -9.57 -14.90
CA LYS A 184 4.87 -9.09 -14.87
C LYS A 184 5.61 -9.49 -13.59
N LEU A 185 4.98 -10.25 -12.69
CA LEU A 185 5.57 -10.63 -11.41
C LEU A 185 6.81 -11.51 -11.62
N LYS A 186 7.96 -11.06 -11.11
CA LYS A 186 9.25 -11.74 -11.25
C LYS A 186 9.81 -12.21 -9.91
N LYS A 187 9.47 -11.51 -8.83
CA LYS A 187 9.98 -11.78 -7.49
C LYS A 187 8.83 -11.81 -6.49
N LEU A 188 8.82 -12.84 -5.67
CA LEU A 188 7.93 -12.96 -4.53
C LEU A 188 8.76 -13.39 -3.34
N ILE A 189 8.79 -12.60 -2.27
CA ILE A 189 9.56 -12.87 -1.06
C ILE A 189 8.57 -13.09 0.07
N LEU A 190 8.59 -14.27 0.70
CA LEU A 190 7.58 -14.69 1.67
C LEU A 190 8.24 -15.21 2.95
N GLY A 191 7.64 -14.90 4.09
CA GLY A 191 8.12 -15.30 5.42
C GLY A 191 7.74 -16.72 5.85
N GLU A 192 7.41 -17.62 4.93
CA GLU A 192 6.95 -18.98 5.27
C GLU A 192 8.10 -19.99 5.38
N GLY A 193 7.91 -21.00 6.23
CA GLY A 193 8.82 -22.14 6.39
C GLY A 193 8.58 -23.27 5.39
N GLU A 194 9.53 -24.21 5.31
CA GLU A 194 9.40 -25.42 4.48
C GLU A 194 8.49 -26.50 5.11
N ASP A 195 8.15 -26.36 6.39
CA ASP A 195 7.30 -27.28 7.15
C ASP A 195 5.82 -27.20 6.75
N ASN A 196 5.37 -26.05 6.25
CA ASN A 196 4.05 -25.87 5.66
C ASN A 196 3.95 -26.55 4.28
N LYS A 197 3.62 -27.85 4.27
CA LYS A 197 3.57 -28.69 3.06
C LYS A 197 2.56 -28.20 2.02
N LEU A 198 1.43 -27.63 2.44
CA LEU A 198 0.39 -27.13 1.53
C LEU A 198 0.89 -25.90 0.80
N PHE A 199 1.41 -24.93 1.54
CA PHE A 199 2.06 -23.75 0.98
C PHE A 199 3.19 -24.12 0.01
N MET A 200 4.08 -25.03 0.42
CA MET A 200 5.19 -25.47 -0.42
C MET A 200 4.73 -26.12 -1.73
N LYS A 201 3.63 -26.88 -1.70
CA LYS A 201 3.02 -27.46 -2.90
C LYS A 201 2.48 -26.38 -3.84
N ALA A 202 1.74 -25.39 -3.32
CA ALA A 202 1.19 -24.29 -4.09
C ALA A 202 2.32 -23.45 -4.73
N MET A 203 3.30 -23.04 -3.92
CA MET A 203 4.49 -22.29 -4.36
C MET A 203 5.27 -23.01 -5.47
N ARG A 204 5.56 -24.31 -5.28
CA ARG A 204 6.31 -25.09 -6.29
C ARG A 204 5.49 -25.26 -7.58
N SER A 205 4.17 -25.33 -7.49
CA SER A 205 3.30 -25.43 -8.68
C SER A 205 3.26 -24.11 -9.43
N LEU A 206 3.05 -22.99 -8.73
CA LEU A 206 3.09 -21.65 -9.31
C LEU A 206 4.41 -21.35 -10.04
N THR A 207 5.56 -21.64 -9.40
CA THR A 207 6.88 -21.39 -10.02
C THR A 207 7.20 -22.30 -11.21
N LYS A 208 6.53 -23.45 -11.35
CA LYS A 208 6.61 -24.28 -12.57
C LYS A 208 5.86 -23.64 -13.72
N GLU A 209 4.65 -23.13 -13.47
CA GLU A 209 3.80 -22.51 -14.48
C GLU A 209 4.28 -21.12 -14.90
N ARG A 210 4.89 -20.38 -13.96
CA ARG A 210 5.53 -19.09 -14.21
C ARG A 210 7.06 -19.24 -14.13
N PRO A 211 7.75 -19.77 -15.17
CA PRO A 211 9.20 -20.04 -15.11
C PRO A 211 10.09 -18.79 -14.97
N GLY A 212 9.53 -17.60 -15.23
CA GLY A 212 10.15 -16.30 -15.00
C GLY A 212 10.01 -15.78 -13.56
N LEU A 213 9.15 -16.38 -12.75
CA LEU A 213 8.95 -16.06 -11.34
C LEU A 213 9.96 -16.79 -10.47
N THR A 214 10.56 -16.04 -9.55
CA THR A 214 11.36 -16.56 -8.46
C THR A 214 10.64 -16.28 -7.14
N VAL A 215 10.49 -17.32 -6.33
CA VAL A 215 9.97 -17.20 -4.97
C VAL A 215 11.13 -17.38 -4.00
N THR A 216 11.32 -16.45 -3.07
CA THR A 216 12.31 -16.55 -2.00
C THR A 216 11.59 -16.71 -0.68
N LEU A 217 11.87 -17.80 0.04
CA LEU A 217 11.49 -17.93 1.44
C LEU A 217 12.56 -17.25 2.28
N LEU A 218 12.16 -16.24 3.04
CA LEU A 218 13.06 -15.40 3.84
C LEU A 218 12.65 -15.50 5.31
N GLN A 219 13.50 -16.13 6.11
CA GLN A 219 13.38 -16.13 7.57
C GLN A 219 14.38 -15.14 8.16
N GLN A 220 13.91 -14.33 9.08
CA GLN A 220 14.72 -13.33 9.78
C GLN A 220 14.85 -13.71 11.25
N HIS A 221 16.08 -13.68 11.76
CA HIS A 221 16.39 -14.02 13.15
C HIS A 221 17.08 -12.83 13.83
N GLU A 222 16.55 -12.41 14.97
CA GLU A 222 17.23 -11.49 15.88
C GLU A 222 18.26 -12.29 16.68
N ILE A 223 19.54 -11.99 16.48
CA ILE A 223 20.61 -12.64 17.21
C ILE A 223 21.45 -11.61 17.95
N LYS A 224 21.94 -12.00 19.13
CA LYS A 224 22.78 -11.13 19.94
C LYS A 224 24.25 -11.33 19.57
N LYS A 225 24.90 -10.28 19.07
CA LYS A 225 26.32 -10.25 18.73
C LYS A 225 27.00 -9.11 19.48
N TRP A 226 28.05 -9.45 20.24
CA TRP A 226 28.91 -8.46 20.92
C TRP A 226 28.21 -7.42 21.81
N GLY A 227 27.01 -7.74 22.32
CA GLY A 227 26.24 -6.84 23.18
C GLY A 227 25.07 -6.16 22.48
N ASP A 228 25.04 -6.14 21.15
CA ASP A 228 23.96 -5.59 20.32
C ASP A 228 23.14 -6.68 19.64
N TRP A 229 21.96 -6.30 19.16
CA TRP A 229 21.08 -7.15 18.36
C TRP A 229 21.33 -6.89 16.88
N GLU A 230 21.49 -7.97 16.11
CA GLU A 230 21.61 -7.95 14.66
C GLU A 230 20.55 -8.84 14.02
N LEU A 231 20.16 -8.49 12.79
CA LEU A 231 19.32 -9.36 11.95
C LEU A 231 20.21 -10.30 11.14
N GLU A 232 19.98 -11.59 11.28
CA GLU A 232 20.44 -12.61 10.35
C GLU A 232 19.29 -13.10 9.48
N GLU A 233 19.60 -13.37 8.21
CA GLU A 233 18.62 -13.78 7.21
C GLU A 233 18.99 -15.15 6.64
N THR A 234 18.03 -16.08 6.69
CA THR A 234 18.10 -17.34 5.98
C THR A 234 17.22 -17.24 4.74
N LYS A 235 17.80 -17.49 3.55
CA LYS A 235 17.12 -17.37 2.26
C LYS A 235 17.13 -18.68 1.50
N MET A 236 15.96 -19.11 1.06
CA MET A 236 15.80 -20.27 0.18
C MET A 236 15.10 -19.83 -1.10
N VAL A 237 15.77 -19.98 -2.24
CA VAL A 237 15.29 -19.47 -3.52
C VAL A 237 14.69 -20.62 -4.33
N TYR A 238 13.46 -20.47 -4.79
CA TYR A 238 12.76 -21.45 -5.63
C TYR A 238 12.46 -20.89 -7.01
N LYS A 239 12.68 -21.75 -8.01
CA LYS A 239 12.39 -21.45 -9.41
C LYS A 239 12.05 -22.75 -10.13
N LYS A 240 11.06 -22.72 -11.04
CA LYS A 240 10.62 -23.91 -11.79
C LYS A 240 10.29 -25.10 -10.86
N GLY A 241 9.71 -24.83 -9.68
CA GLY A 241 9.32 -25.82 -8.68
C GLY A 241 10.45 -26.49 -7.88
N ARG A 242 11.69 -26.00 -8.02
CA ARG A 242 12.87 -26.56 -7.36
C ARG A 242 13.61 -25.49 -6.58
N LEU A 243 14.34 -25.90 -5.55
CA LEU A 243 15.33 -25.05 -4.90
C LEU A 243 16.43 -24.73 -5.93
N ALA A 244 16.73 -23.44 -6.06
CA ALA A 244 17.77 -22.90 -6.91
C ALA A 244 19.04 -22.72 -6.06
N TRP A 245 20.16 -23.22 -6.58
CA TRP A 245 21.50 -23.08 -6.01
C TRP A 245 22.27 -22.01 -6.77
#